data_AF-D5T464-F1
#
_entry.id   AF-D5T464-F1
#
_cell.length_a   1.000
_cell.length_b   1.000
_cell.length_c   1.000
_cell.angle_alpha   90.00
_cell.angle_beta   90.00
_cell.angle_gamma   90.00
#
_symmetry.space_group_name_H-M   'P 1'
#
loop_
_entity.id
_entity.type
_entity.pdbx_description
1 polymer ?
#
loop_
_entity_poly.entity_id
_entity_poly.type
_entity_poly.pdbx_seq_one_letter_code
_entity_poly.pdbx_strand_id
1 'polypeptide(L)'
;MAGFDRYAGSIVIFGLGSYSFFAVDAIDSAFYEQRFHLRNYQSFKSIRTKYLYQYSSIAMMFASTLIILSENNGMQYNLRQYQSSVPYKIEHIVGNQMTLNHQNYLIISADKTQVDNYFTQYVGKYYLYSDHVDAREDISQLSRTQFIDLIGKYDAVVVIDKHYTFRVMGHQYLNKNLKQGIYSSKYLLNNVVSEHEAK
;
A
#
# COMPACT_ATOMS: atom_id res chain seq x y z
N MET A 1 -10.68 -6.59 -3.14
CA MET A 1 -11.63 -5.45 -3.13
C MET A 1 -10.90 -4.17 -3.54
N ALA A 2 -10.57 -4.02 -4.82
CA ALA A 2 -9.93 -2.79 -5.32
C ALA A 2 -11.02 -1.72 -5.50
N GLY A 3 -11.13 -0.80 -4.54
CA GLY A 3 -12.12 0.28 -4.55
C GLY A 3 -12.69 0.61 -3.18
N PHE A 4 -12.74 -0.36 -2.25
CA PHE A 4 -13.27 -0.16 -0.89
C PHE A 4 -12.52 0.97 -0.15
N ASP A 5 -11.19 1.02 -0.25
CA ASP A 5 -10.37 2.00 0.46
C ASP A 5 -10.71 3.45 0.09
N ARG A 6 -11.09 3.71 -1.18
CA ARG A 6 -11.52 5.04 -1.62
C ARG A 6 -12.88 5.43 -1.02
N TYR A 7 -13.82 4.49 -0.99
CA TYR A 7 -15.15 4.73 -0.39
C TYR A 7 -15.09 4.82 1.14
N ALA A 8 -14.21 4.05 1.78
CA ALA A 8 -13.99 4.09 3.22
C ALA A 8 -13.53 5.49 3.67
N GLY A 9 -12.59 6.10 2.94
CA GLY A 9 -12.14 7.47 3.20
C GLY A 9 -13.27 8.49 3.14
N SER A 10 -14.10 8.45 2.10
CA SER A 10 -15.25 9.34 1.96
C SER A 10 -16.29 9.15 3.07
N ILE A 11 -16.57 7.90 3.46
CA ILE A 11 -17.51 7.57 4.55
C ILE A 11 -17.00 8.15 5.88
N VAL A 12 -15.70 7.98 6.17
CA VAL A 12 -15.10 8.51 7.39
C VAL A 12 -15.16 10.04 7.42
N ILE A 13 -14.82 10.71 6.33
CA ILE A 13 -14.88 12.18 6.24
C ILE A 13 -16.32 12.66 6.45
N PHE A 14 -17.28 12.02 5.80
CA PHE A 14 -18.69 12.35 5.95
C PHE A 14 -19.18 12.14 7.40
N GLY A 15 -18.79 11.02 8.01
CA GLY A 15 -19.12 10.71 9.40
C GLY A 15 -18.53 11.71 10.39
N LEU A 16 -17.25 12.07 10.21
CA LEU A 16 -16.58 13.10 11.03
C LEU A 16 -17.24 14.47 10.87
N GLY A 17 -17.55 14.87 9.63
CA GLY A 17 -18.24 16.15 9.38
C GLY A 17 -19.62 16.21 10.01
N SER A 18 -20.40 15.13 9.89
CA SER A 18 -21.72 15.02 10.52
C SER A 18 -21.61 15.08 12.05
N TYR A 19 -20.64 14.36 12.63
CA TYR A 19 -20.37 14.40 14.07
C TYR A 19 -19.98 15.80 14.53
N SER A 20 -19.12 16.51 13.79
CA SER A 20 -18.73 17.88 14.12
C SER A 20 -19.93 18.82 14.19
N PHE A 21 -20.91 18.69 13.29
CA PHE A 21 -22.14 19.49 13.33
C PHE A 21 -22.91 19.28 14.65
N PHE A 22 -23.17 18.02 15.01
CA PHE A 22 -23.86 17.70 16.27
C PHE A 22 -23.04 18.08 17.51
N ALA A 23 -21.71 17.94 17.45
CA ALA A 23 -20.83 18.32 18.54
C ALA A 23 -20.86 19.84 18.78
N VAL A 24 -20.85 20.65 17.73
CA VAL A 24 -20.96 22.11 17.84
C VAL A 24 -22.31 22.51 18.45
N ASP A 25 -23.41 21.90 17.99
CA ASP A 25 -24.74 22.15 18.56
C ASP A 25 -24.84 21.76 20.05
N ALA A 26 -24.28 20.61 20.41
CA ALA A 26 -24.21 20.17 21.80
C ALA A 26 -23.35 21.09 22.68
N ILE A 27 -22.21 21.58 22.16
CA ILE A 27 -21.35 22.55 22.85
C ILE A 27 -22.11 23.87 23.01
N ASP A 28 -22.80 24.36 21.98
CA ASP A 28 -23.58 25.60 22.08
C ASP A 28 -24.66 25.49 23.17
N SER A 29 -25.42 24.40 23.14
CA SER A 29 -26.49 24.10 24.10
C SER A 29 -25.96 23.96 25.54
N ALA A 30 -24.76 23.40 25.73
CA ALA A 30 -24.20 23.15 27.05
C ALA A 30 -23.53 24.38 27.69
N PHE A 31 -22.84 25.21 26.89
CA PHE A 31 -21.94 26.25 27.41
C PHE A 31 -22.52 27.67 27.36
N TYR A 32 -23.45 27.96 26.43
CA TYR A 32 -23.98 29.30 26.17
C TYR A 32 -25.40 29.53 26.71
N GLU A 33 -25.77 30.81 26.87
CA GLU A 33 -27.13 31.23 27.27
C GLU A 33 -28.14 30.95 26.13
N GLN A 34 -29.23 30.26 26.46
CA GLN A 34 -30.21 29.80 25.48
C GLN A 34 -31.35 30.81 25.24
N ARG A 35 -31.56 31.75 26.16
CA ARG A 35 -32.56 32.81 26.00
C ARG A 35 -32.11 33.81 24.94
N PHE A 36 -32.73 33.75 23.77
CA PHE A 36 -32.37 34.56 22.59
C PHE A 36 -32.23 36.06 22.89
N HIS A 37 -33.09 36.62 23.74
CA HIS A 37 -33.08 38.05 24.08
C HIS A 37 -31.91 38.48 24.99
N LEU A 38 -31.22 37.55 25.64
CA LEU A 38 -30.04 37.80 26.50
C LEU A 38 -28.73 37.27 25.86
N ARG A 39 -28.83 36.64 24.70
CA ARG A 39 -27.74 35.93 24.05
C ARG A 39 -26.86 36.89 23.24
N ASN A 40 -25.55 36.80 23.47
CA ASN A 40 -24.50 37.43 22.69
C ASN A 40 -23.26 36.51 22.67
N TYR A 41 -22.24 36.81 21.86
CA TYR A 41 -21.01 36.02 21.74
C TYR A 41 -20.21 35.88 23.07
N GLN A 42 -20.53 36.71 24.06
CA GLN A 42 -19.94 36.67 25.40
C GLN A 42 -20.86 36.06 26.47
N SER A 43 -22.09 35.71 26.12
CA SER A 43 -23.12 35.25 27.06
C SER A 43 -23.00 33.74 27.31
N PHE A 44 -22.08 33.38 28.20
CA PHE A 44 -21.96 32.01 28.73
C PHE A 44 -23.01 31.73 29.80
N LYS A 45 -23.45 30.48 29.93
CA LYS A 45 -24.41 30.05 30.97
C LYS A 45 -23.94 30.34 32.40
N SER A 46 -22.62 30.32 32.64
CA SER A 46 -21.99 30.66 33.90
C SER A 46 -20.52 31.03 33.71
N ILE A 47 -19.90 31.61 34.74
CA ILE A 47 -18.46 31.88 34.74
C ILE A 47 -17.65 30.58 34.64
N ARG A 48 -18.11 29.49 35.25
CA ARG A 48 -17.45 28.18 35.19
C ARG A 48 -17.44 27.60 33.78
N THR A 49 -18.57 27.66 33.06
CA THR A 49 -18.66 27.17 31.69
C THR A 49 -17.79 28.00 30.74
N LYS A 50 -17.66 29.31 30.97
CA LYS A 50 -16.71 30.16 30.24
C LYS A 50 -15.26 29.70 30.40
N TYR A 51 -14.79 29.48 31.62
CA TYR A 51 -13.42 29.01 31.85
C TYR A 51 -13.18 27.63 31.27
N LEU A 52 -14.13 26.69 31.43
CA LEU A 52 -14.02 25.36 30.85
C LEU A 52 -13.91 25.41 29.32
N TYR A 53 -14.77 26.19 28.66
CA TYR A 53 -14.69 26.40 27.21
C TYR A 53 -13.32 26.94 26.77
N GLN A 54 -12.80 27.95 27.46
CA GLN A 54 -11.50 28.57 27.14
C GLN A 54 -10.34 27.59 27.31
N TYR A 55 -10.24 26.90 28.46
CA TYR A 55 -9.17 25.94 28.71
C TYR A 55 -9.25 24.73 27.79
N SER A 56 -10.46 24.20 27.53
CA SER A 56 -10.65 23.11 26.57
C SER A 56 -10.29 23.54 25.16
N SER A 57 -10.62 24.75 24.73
CA SER A 57 -10.25 25.27 23.41
C SER A 57 -8.73 25.37 23.25
N ILE A 58 -8.04 25.90 24.26
CA ILE A 58 -6.57 25.97 24.26
C ILE A 58 -5.96 24.57 24.22
N ALA A 59 -6.44 23.65 25.07
CA ALA A 59 -5.96 22.27 25.10
C ALA A 59 -6.16 21.55 23.75
N MET A 60 -7.33 21.72 23.12
CA MET A 60 -7.61 21.17 21.80
C MET A 60 -6.75 21.78 20.70
N MET A 61 -6.48 23.10 20.76
CA MET A 61 -5.56 23.76 19.83
C MET A 61 -4.14 23.19 19.94
N PHE A 62 -3.64 22.98 21.17
CA PHE A 62 -2.34 22.33 21.39
C PHE A 62 -2.35 20.88 20.87
N ALA A 63 -3.35 20.09 21.22
CA ALA A 63 -3.47 18.71 20.75
C ALA A 63 -3.53 18.62 19.22
N SER A 64 -4.30 19.49 18.57
CA SER A 64 -4.38 19.57 17.11
C SER A 64 -3.02 19.90 16.48
N THR A 65 -2.27 20.83 17.06
CA THR A 65 -0.93 21.20 16.57
C THR A 65 0.03 20.01 16.67
N LEU A 66 -0.01 19.26 17.78
CA LEU A 66 0.81 18.05 17.96
C LEU A 66 0.43 16.95 16.96
N ILE A 67 -0.86 16.74 16.69
CA ILE A 67 -1.33 15.75 15.72
C ILE A 67 -0.87 16.13 14.31
N ILE A 68 -1.02 17.39 13.90
CA ILE A 68 -0.56 17.86 12.57
C ILE A 68 0.95 17.66 12.42
N LEU A 69 1.72 17.99 13.46
CA LEU A 69 3.16 17.80 13.44
C LEU A 69 3.54 16.31 13.34
N SER A 70 2.86 15.46 14.11
CA SER A 70 3.04 14.00 14.09
C SER A 70 2.76 13.44 12.70
N GLU A 71 1.64 13.81 12.09
CA GLU A 71 1.24 13.34 10.76
C GLU A 71 2.21 13.83 9.68
N ASN A 72 2.60 15.11 9.73
CA ASN A 72 3.58 15.65 8.79
C ASN A 72 4.92 14.91 8.88
N ASN A 73 5.39 14.63 10.10
CA ASN A 73 6.61 13.86 10.30
C ASN A 73 6.46 12.41 9.81
N GLY A 74 5.31 11.78 10.04
CA GLY A 74 4.99 10.44 9.55
C GLY A 74 4.98 10.36 8.02
N MET A 75 4.32 11.31 7.35
CA MET A 75 4.31 11.40 5.88
C MET A 75 5.73 11.58 5.32
N GLN A 76 6.55 12.45 5.93
CA GLN A 76 7.93 12.64 5.51
C GLN A 76 8.79 11.40 5.72
N TYR A 77 8.57 10.66 6.81
CA TYR A 77 9.22 9.37 7.04
C TYR A 77 8.83 8.35 5.96
N ASN A 78 7.53 8.21 5.67
CA ASN A 78 7.02 7.30 4.64
C ASN A 78 7.54 7.67 3.24
N LEU A 79 7.62 8.96 2.91
CA LEU A 79 8.16 9.44 1.65
C LEU A 79 9.63 9.06 1.46
N ARG A 80 10.45 9.20 2.51
CA ARG A 80 11.86 8.78 2.47
C ARG A 80 12.01 7.27 2.29
N GLN A 81 11.11 6.49 2.89
CA GLN A 81 11.13 5.03 2.80
C GLN A 81 10.50 4.51 1.49
N TYR A 82 9.75 5.34 0.75
CA TYR A 82 8.95 4.93 -0.41
C TYR A 82 9.77 4.17 -1.45
N GLN A 83 11.01 4.60 -1.74
CA GLN A 83 11.89 3.95 -2.72
C GLN A 83 12.24 2.48 -2.37
N SER A 84 12.14 2.10 -1.10
CA SER A 84 12.38 0.72 -0.65
C SER A 84 11.10 -0.12 -0.59
N SER A 85 9.94 0.50 -0.77
CA SER A 85 8.64 -0.16 -0.67
C SER A 85 8.35 -1.03 -1.89
N VAL A 86 7.52 -2.06 -1.71
CA VAL A 86 7.06 -2.95 -2.78
C VAL A 86 6.34 -2.17 -3.91
N PRO A 87 5.43 -1.21 -3.62
CA PRO A 87 4.80 -0.39 -4.65
C PRO A 87 5.79 0.31 -5.57
N TYR A 88 6.79 1.02 -5.00
CA TYR A 88 7.79 1.71 -5.80
C TYR A 88 8.58 0.74 -6.68
N LYS A 89 9.00 -0.41 -6.15
CA LYS A 89 9.80 -1.39 -6.90
C LYS A 89 9.03 -1.95 -8.09
N ILE A 90 7.76 -2.28 -7.91
CA ILE A 90 6.91 -2.79 -9.00
C ILE A 90 6.65 -1.67 -10.02
N GLU A 91 6.27 -0.48 -9.57
CA GLU A 91 6.04 0.69 -10.42
C GLU A 91 7.28 1.03 -11.26
N HIS A 92 8.46 1.01 -10.66
CA HIS A 92 9.71 1.35 -11.33
C HIS A 92 10.11 0.33 -12.41
N ILE A 93 9.68 -0.93 -12.28
CA ILE A 93 9.99 -2.00 -13.23
C ILE A 93 8.95 -2.10 -14.34
N VAL A 94 7.68 -2.04 -13.97
CA VAL A 94 6.53 -2.32 -14.86
C VAL A 94 6.02 -1.03 -15.50
N GLY A 95 6.27 0.11 -14.87
CA GLY A 95 5.63 1.37 -15.21
C GLY A 95 4.16 1.39 -14.78
N ASN A 96 3.43 2.36 -15.33
CA ASN A 96 2.00 2.51 -15.07
C ASN A 96 1.20 1.75 -16.14
N GLN A 97 0.68 0.57 -15.80
CA GLN A 97 -0.25 -0.17 -16.66
C GLN A 97 -1.70 0.13 -16.27
N MET A 98 -2.48 0.63 -17.22
CA MET A 98 -3.88 1.04 -17.00
C MET A 98 -4.87 0.25 -17.87
N THR A 99 -4.40 -0.80 -18.55
CA THR A 99 -5.18 -1.63 -19.48
C THR A 99 -5.31 -3.03 -18.95
N LEU A 100 -6.55 -3.47 -18.68
CA LEU A 100 -6.80 -4.74 -18.00
C LEU A 100 -6.24 -5.87 -18.86
N ASN A 101 -5.41 -6.70 -18.26
CA ASN A 101 -4.91 -7.91 -18.88
C ASN A 101 -5.15 -9.10 -17.96
N HIS A 102 -5.05 -10.30 -18.51
CA HIS A 102 -5.26 -11.55 -17.79
C HIS A 102 -3.99 -12.43 -17.85
N GLN A 103 -2.82 -11.79 -17.96
CA GLN A 103 -1.55 -12.50 -18.01
C GLN A 103 -1.18 -13.01 -16.63
N ASN A 104 -0.64 -14.22 -16.59
CA ASN A 104 -0.17 -14.84 -15.36
C ASN A 104 1.22 -14.29 -15.01
N TYR A 105 1.32 -13.54 -13.91
CA TYR A 105 2.58 -12.97 -13.44
C TYR A 105 3.09 -13.66 -12.18
N LEU A 106 4.39 -13.94 -12.14
CA LEU A 106 5.09 -14.37 -10.93
C LEU A 106 6.01 -13.25 -10.44
N ILE A 107 5.73 -12.68 -9.27
CA ILE A 107 6.59 -11.71 -8.61
C ILE A 107 7.59 -12.44 -7.71
N ILE A 108 8.87 -12.17 -7.91
CA ILE A 108 9.96 -12.68 -7.08
C ILE A 108 10.47 -11.54 -6.20
N SER A 109 10.32 -11.69 -4.89
CA SER A 109 10.72 -10.71 -3.88
C SER A 109 11.51 -11.38 -2.77
N ALA A 110 12.54 -10.71 -2.25
CA ALA A 110 13.32 -11.20 -1.12
C ALA A 110 12.67 -10.89 0.23
N ASP A 111 11.58 -10.12 0.24
CA ASP A 111 10.86 -9.75 1.46
C ASP A 111 9.80 -10.80 1.80
N LYS A 112 10.22 -11.79 2.59
CA LYS A 112 9.36 -12.89 3.03
C LYS A 112 8.09 -12.40 3.72
N THR A 113 8.20 -11.39 4.57
CA THR A 113 7.05 -10.90 5.35
C THR A 113 5.95 -10.37 4.43
N GLN A 114 6.32 -9.61 3.39
CA GLN A 114 5.37 -9.02 2.44
C GLN A 114 4.82 -10.03 1.42
N VAL A 115 5.54 -11.13 1.20
CA VAL A 115 5.04 -12.24 0.38
C VAL A 115 4.06 -13.09 1.21
N ASP A 116 4.43 -13.46 2.43
CA ASP A 116 3.62 -14.31 3.33
C ASP A 116 2.29 -13.64 3.73
N ASN A 117 2.28 -12.32 3.90
CA ASN A 117 1.07 -11.56 4.22
C ASN A 117 0.24 -11.16 2.97
N TYR A 118 0.60 -11.66 1.78
CA TYR A 118 -0.04 -11.37 0.48
C TYR A 118 0.05 -9.91 -0.01
N PHE A 119 0.77 -9.03 0.68
CA PHE A 119 0.88 -7.62 0.29
C PHE A 119 1.54 -7.45 -1.08
N THR A 120 2.64 -8.15 -1.33
CA THR A 120 3.34 -8.10 -2.63
C THR A 120 2.44 -8.55 -3.77
N GLN A 121 1.62 -9.59 -3.54
CA GLN A 121 0.66 -10.08 -4.52
C GLN A 121 -0.42 -9.03 -4.80
N TYR A 122 -0.99 -8.45 -3.74
CA TYR A 122 -2.04 -7.43 -3.84
C TYR A 122 -1.57 -6.20 -4.62
N VAL A 123 -0.40 -5.66 -4.26
CA VAL A 123 0.20 -4.51 -4.95
C VAL A 123 0.51 -4.88 -6.40
N GLY A 124 1.04 -6.09 -6.64
CA GLY A 124 1.28 -6.61 -7.98
C GLY A 124 0.05 -6.55 -8.87
N LYS A 125 -1.10 -7.05 -8.40
CA LYS A 125 -2.37 -7.00 -9.16
C LYS A 125 -2.77 -5.57 -9.54
N TYR A 126 -2.51 -4.61 -8.66
CA TYR A 126 -2.84 -3.21 -8.90
C TYR A 126 -1.95 -2.59 -10.00
N TYR A 127 -0.62 -2.78 -9.92
CA TYR A 127 0.33 -2.14 -10.85
C TYR A 127 0.51 -2.87 -12.18
N LEU A 128 0.40 -4.20 -12.19
CA LEU A 128 0.38 -5.02 -13.43
C LEU A 128 -1.01 -5.05 -14.06
N TYR A 129 -2.02 -4.55 -13.33
CA TYR A 129 -3.42 -4.48 -13.77
C TYR A 129 -3.91 -5.81 -14.36
N SER A 130 -3.59 -6.89 -13.64
CA SER A 130 -3.93 -8.29 -13.91
C SER A 130 -4.53 -8.96 -12.69
N ASP A 131 -5.50 -9.83 -12.91
CA ASP A 131 -6.16 -10.63 -11.88
C ASP A 131 -5.31 -11.85 -11.42
N HIS A 132 -4.43 -12.33 -12.30
CA HIS A 132 -3.56 -13.48 -12.10
C HIS A 132 -2.11 -13.05 -11.81
N VAL A 133 -1.87 -12.66 -10.56
CA VAL A 133 -0.53 -12.34 -10.06
C VAL A 133 -0.29 -13.17 -8.82
N ASP A 134 0.84 -13.87 -8.76
CA ASP A 134 1.35 -14.57 -7.59
C ASP A 134 2.68 -13.98 -7.16
N ALA A 135 3.04 -14.13 -5.88
CA ALA A 135 4.31 -13.69 -5.34
C ALA A 135 5.01 -14.85 -4.63
N ARG A 136 6.34 -14.94 -4.77
CA ARG A 136 7.17 -15.93 -4.07
C ARG A 136 8.47 -15.31 -3.60
N GLU A 137 8.87 -15.72 -2.41
CA GLU A 137 10.19 -15.45 -1.84
C GLU A 137 11.03 -16.73 -1.91
N ASP A 138 10.61 -17.79 -1.21
CA ASP A 138 11.38 -19.02 -1.24
C ASP A 138 11.17 -19.84 -2.52
N ILE A 139 12.28 -20.04 -3.21
CA ILE A 139 12.43 -20.91 -4.38
C ILE A 139 13.66 -21.82 -4.23
N SER A 140 14.34 -21.76 -3.08
CA SER A 140 15.65 -22.40 -2.85
C SER A 140 15.60 -23.92 -2.89
N GLN A 141 14.44 -24.52 -2.60
CA GLN A 141 14.24 -25.96 -2.57
C GLN A 141 13.85 -26.55 -3.93
N LEU A 142 13.67 -25.72 -4.97
CA LEU A 142 13.26 -26.20 -6.28
C LEU A 142 14.44 -26.85 -7.01
N SER A 143 14.22 -28.08 -7.47
CA SER A 143 15.09 -28.72 -8.47
C SER A 143 15.01 -28.01 -9.84
N ARG A 144 15.95 -28.30 -10.76
CA ARG A 144 15.97 -27.71 -12.11
C ARG A 144 14.63 -27.85 -12.84
N THR A 145 14.06 -29.05 -12.85
CA THR A 145 12.77 -29.33 -13.51
C THR A 145 11.63 -28.58 -12.84
N GLN A 146 11.53 -28.61 -11.52
CA GLN A 146 10.50 -27.87 -10.78
C GLN A 146 10.60 -26.35 -10.98
N PHE A 147 11.81 -25.81 -11.10
CA PHE A 147 12.03 -24.39 -11.39
C PHE A 147 11.58 -24.02 -12.81
N ILE A 148 11.92 -24.83 -13.80
CA ILE A 148 11.47 -24.65 -15.20
C ILE A 148 9.94 -24.76 -15.28
N ASP A 149 9.35 -25.78 -14.66
CA ASP A 149 7.90 -25.98 -14.61
C ASP A 149 7.20 -24.82 -13.90
N LEU A 150 7.80 -24.28 -12.84
CA LEU A 150 7.27 -23.11 -12.15
C LEU A 150 7.22 -21.91 -13.10
N ILE A 151 8.32 -21.58 -13.78
CA ILE A 151 8.37 -20.45 -14.71
C ILE A 151 7.41 -20.67 -15.88
N GLY A 152 7.29 -21.90 -16.39
CA GLY A 152 6.42 -22.25 -17.51
C GLY A 152 4.93 -22.06 -17.24
N LYS A 153 4.50 -21.98 -15.97
CA LYS A 153 3.10 -21.71 -15.59
C LYS A 153 2.70 -20.24 -15.75
N TYR A 154 3.67 -19.33 -15.87
CA TYR A 154 3.42 -17.90 -15.94
C TYR A 154 3.81 -17.36 -17.31
N ASP A 155 3.20 -16.24 -17.71
CA ASP A 155 3.53 -15.53 -18.95
C ASP A 155 4.78 -14.65 -18.76
N ALA A 156 4.95 -14.09 -17.57
CA ALA A 156 6.10 -13.27 -17.20
C ALA A 156 6.48 -13.39 -15.72
N VAL A 157 7.77 -13.22 -15.44
CA VAL A 157 8.36 -13.18 -14.11
C VAL A 157 8.88 -11.77 -13.84
N VAL A 158 8.46 -11.18 -12.73
CA VAL A 158 8.83 -9.83 -12.29
C VAL A 158 9.72 -9.93 -11.06
N VAL A 159 10.99 -9.58 -11.20
CA VAL A 159 11.97 -9.62 -10.10
C VAL A 159 12.10 -8.22 -9.52
N ILE A 160 11.56 -7.99 -8.33
CA ILE A 160 11.47 -6.64 -7.74
C ILE A 160 12.65 -6.28 -6.85
N ASP A 161 13.39 -7.29 -6.36
CA ASP A 161 14.51 -7.13 -5.43
C ASP A 161 15.78 -7.83 -5.94
N LYS A 162 16.91 -7.55 -5.29
CA LYS A 162 18.11 -8.39 -5.44
C LYS A 162 17.86 -9.76 -4.81
N HIS A 163 17.27 -10.68 -5.58
CA HIS A 163 16.99 -12.02 -5.11
C HIS A 163 18.15 -12.97 -5.43
N TYR A 164 18.99 -13.26 -4.42
CA TYR A 164 20.22 -14.05 -4.61
C TYR A 164 19.91 -15.43 -5.20
N THR A 165 18.98 -16.17 -4.59
CA THR A 165 18.62 -17.53 -5.01
C THR A 165 18.11 -17.58 -6.45
N PHE A 166 17.19 -16.68 -6.83
CA PHE A 166 16.66 -16.61 -8.19
C PHE A 166 17.73 -16.31 -9.22
N ARG A 167 18.68 -15.42 -8.89
CA ARG A 167 19.81 -15.10 -9.76
C ARG A 167 20.73 -16.31 -9.96
N VAL A 168 21.06 -17.03 -8.88
CA VAL A 168 21.90 -18.23 -8.95
C VAL A 168 21.21 -19.33 -9.76
N MET A 169 19.93 -19.59 -9.48
CA MET A 169 19.14 -20.58 -10.23
C MET A 169 18.96 -20.18 -11.69
N GLY A 170 18.72 -18.90 -12.00
CA GLY A 170 18.67 -18.39 -13.36
C GLY A 170 19.99 -18.61 -14.12
N HIS A 171 21.14 -18.41 -13.45
CA HIS A 171 22.44 -18.68 -14.05
C HIS A 171 22.66 -20.19 -14.26
N GLN A 172 22.39 -21.01 -13.25
CA GLN A 172 22.67 -22.45 -13.28
C GLN A 172 21.70 -23.23 -14.19
N TYR A 173 20.40 -22.91 -14.15
CA TYR A 173 19.35 -23.69 -14.81
C TYR A 173 18.96 -23.13 -16.18
N LEU A 174 19.04 -21.81 -16.37
CA LEU A 174 18.62 -21.14 -17.61
C LEU A 174 19.79 -20.52 -18.39
N ASN A 175 21.00 -20.51 -17.82
CA ASN A 175 22.16 -19.80 -18.36
C ASN A 175 21.89 -18.29 -18.60
N LYS A 176 21.20 -17.65 -17.63
CA LYS A 176 20.83 -16.21 -17.67
C LYS A 176 21.26 -15.48 -16.41
N ASN A 177 21.86 -14.31 -16.58
CA ASN A 177 22.16 -13.38 -15.49
C ASN A 177 20.97 -12.46 -15.20
N LEU A 178 20.01 -12.97 -14.42
CA LEU A 178 18.78 -12.26 -14.08
C LEU A 178 19.06 -11.20 -13.00
N LYS A 179 18.58 -9.98 -13.24
CA LYS A 179 18.61 -8.86 -12.29
C LYS A 179 17.16 -8.43 -12.00
N GLN A 180 16.97 -7.29 -11.36
CA GLN A 180 15.63 -6.71 -11.23
C GLN A 180 15.10 -6.34 -12.62
N GLY A 181 13.83 -6.63 -12.85
CA GLY A 181 13.21 -6.41 -14.15
C GLY A 181 12.04 -7.35 -14.40
N ILE A 182 11.38 -7.13 -15.53
CA ILE A 182 10.33 -7.98 -16.06
C ILE A 182 10.89 -8.85 -17.19
N TYR A 183 10.62 -10.15 -17.12
CA TYR A 183 11.09 -11.13 -18.10
C TYR A 183 9.94 -12.01 -18.56
N SER A 184 9.73 -12.12 -19.87
CA SER A 184 8.77 -13.11 -20.39
C SER A 184 9.31 -14.52 -20.15
N SER A 185 8.42 -15.44 -19.76
CA SER A 185 8.79 -16.85 -19.57
C SER A 185 9.33 -17.48 -20.85
N LYS A 186 8.86 -17.06 -22.02
CA LYS A 186 9.42 -17.49 -23.33
C LYS A 186 10.89 -17.14 -23.46
N TYR A 187 11.29 -15.93 -23.04
CA TYR A 187 12.69 -15.50 -23.06
C TYR A 187 13.55 -16.28 -22.04
N LEU A 188 12.99 -16.56 -20.86
CA LEU A 188 13.68 -17.30 -19.80
C LEU A 188 13.92 -18.76 -20.20
N LEU A 189 12.97 -19.38 -20.89
CA LEU A 189 13.00 -20.81 -21.23
C LEU A 189 13.57 -21.13 -22.62
N ASN A 190 13.87 -20.12 -23.44
CA ASN A 190 14.30 -20.33 -24.85
C ASN A 190 15.50 -21.28 -24.99
N ASN A 191 16.49 -21.19 -24.10
CA ASN A 191 17.70 -22.02 -24.14
C ASN A 191 17.50 -23.44 -23.58
N VAL A 192 16.36 -23.70 -22.91
CA VAL A 192 16.05 -24.97 -22.25
C VAL A 192 15.27 -25.88 -23.19
N VAL A 193 14.38 -25.31 -24.01
CA VAL A 193 13.60 -26.05 -25.01
C VAL A 193 14.51 -26.66 -26.08
N SER A 194 15.58 -25.96 -26.49
CA SER A 194 16.56 -26.45 -27.46
C SER A 194 17.36 -27.69 -27.00
N GLU A 195 17.47 -27.95 -25.69
CA GLU A 195 18.12 -29.18 -25.19
C GLU A 195 17.16 -30.39 -25.17
N HIS A 196 15.85 -30.14 -25.16
CA HIS A 196 14.83 -31.19 -25.05
C HIS A 196 14.40 -31.75 -26.42
N GLU A 197 14.61 -30.99 -27.51
CA GLU A 197 14.43 -31.46 -28.90
C GLU A 197 15.69 -32.14 -29.49
N ALA A 198 16.81 -32.14 -28.76
CA ALA A 198 18.08 -32.76 -29.17
C ALA A 198 18.33 -34.15 -28.56
N LYS A 199 17.30 -34.77 -27.97
CA LYS A 199 17.29 -36.16 -27.45
C LYS A 199 16.10 -36.92 -27.99
#